data_AF-A0A3D4BS89-F1
#
_entry.id   AF-A0A3D4BS89-F1
#
_cell.length_a   1.000
_cell.length_b   1.000
_cell.length_c   1.000
_cell.angle_alpha   90.00
_cell.angle_beta   90.00
_cell.angle_gamma   90.00
#
_symmetry.space_group_name_H-M   'P 1'
#
loop_
_entity.id
_entity.type
_entity.pdbx_description
1 polymer ?
#
loop_
_entity_poly.entity_id
_entity_poly.type
_entity_poly.pdbx_seq_one_letter_code
_entity_poly.pdbx_strand_id
1 'polypeptide(L)'
;MEETTTPLLTNDAVVLGLLVMILGFVFFTSHSEKSGWQKFYTYVPALLLCYFIPSVFNSLGVIDGEQSNLYFVASRYLLPTSLVLLTLSIDLKEIWKLRHKAGLMFITGTVGIIIGGPLAILIVSTFAPDVVGGQGPEA
;
A
#
# COMPACT_ATOMS: atom_id res chain seq x y z
N MET A 1 -21.02 17.39 11.62
CA MET A 1 -22.09 16.64 10.97
C MET A 1 -21.39 15.67 10.03
N GLU A 2 -21.22 14.41 10.46
CA GLU A 2 -20.79 13.33 9.56
C GLU A 2 -21.91 13.13 8.53
N GLU A 3 -21.64 13.45 7.26
CA GLU A 3 -22.51 12.99 6.19
C GLU A 3 -22.39 11.48 6.13
N THR A 4 -23.43 10.78 6.57
CA THR A 4 -23.55 9.34 6.47
C THR A 4 -23.86 9.01 5.01
N THR A 5 -22.82 9.02 4.16
CA THR A 5 -22.93 8.48 2.80
C THR A 5 -23.18 6.99 2.95
N THR A 6 -24.43 6.57 2.78
CA THR A 6 -24.78 5.15 2.68
C THR A 6 -24.01 4.59 1.50
N PRO A 7 -23.09 3.64 1.69
CA PRO A 7 -22.30 3.13 0.58
C PRO A 7 -23.24 2.52 -0.45
N LEU A 8 -23.07 2.92 -1.71
CA LEU A 8 -23.91 2.44 -2.83
C LEU A 8 -23.84 0.91 -2.97
N LEU A 9 -22.73 0.31 -2.55
CA LEU A 9 -22.54 -1.14 -2.47
C LEU A 9 -22.43 -1.57 -1.01
N THR A 10 -23.53 -2.12 -0.48
CA THR A 10 -23.63 -2.66 0.89
C THR A 10 -23.22 -4.13 0.99
N ASN A 11 -23.03 -4.80 -0.16
CA ASN A 11 -22.72 -6.23 -0.21
C ASN A 11 -21.21 -6.44 -0.38
N ASP A 12 -20.58 -7.03 0.64
CA ASP A 12 -19.14 -7.33 0.67
C ASP A 12 -18.68 -8.17 -0.54
N ALA A 13 -19.50 -9.07 -1.07
CA ALA A 13 -19.14 -9.87 -2.24
C ALA A 13 -19.06 -9.03 -3.52
N VAL A 14 -19.93 -8.03 -3.66
CA VAL A 14 -19.93 -7.12 -4.81
C VAL A 14 -18.73 -6.18 -4.74
N VAL A 15 -18.42 -5.67 -3.55
CA VAL A 15 -17.21 -4.86 -3.31
C VAL A 15 -15.95 -5.68 -3.61
N LEU A 16 -15.86 -6.93 -3.14
CA LEU A 16 -14.74 -7.82 -3.47
C LEU A 16 -14.63 -8.07 -4.97
N GLY A 17 -15.74 -8.34 -5.65
CA GLY A 17 -15.76 -8.54 -7.10
C GLY A 17 -15.25 -7.31 -7.86
N LEU A 18 -15.67 -6.11 -7.42
CA LEU A 18 -15.18 -4.84 -7.98
C LEU A 18 -13.67 -4.66 -7.74
N LEU A 19 -13.18 -4.90 -6.52
CA LEU A 19 -11.75 -4.81 -6.21
C LEU A 19 -10.93 -5.80 -7.04
N VAL A 20 -11.36 -7.05 -7.13
CA VAL A 20 -10.70 -8.08 -7.96
C VAL A 20 -10.72 -7.69 -9.43
N MET A 21 -11.82 -7.11 -9.93
CA MET A 21 -11.90 -6.61 -11.30
C MET A 21 -10.91 -5.47 -11.55
N ILE A 22 -10.79 -4.51 -10.63
CA ILE A 22 -9.84 -3.40 -10.71
C ILE A 22 -8.41 -3.93 -10.72
N LEU A 23 -8.05 -4.83 -9.79
CA LEU A 23 -6.72 -5.43 -9.72
C LEU A 23 -6.41 -6.24 -10.99
N GLY A 24 -7.37 -7.04 -11.44
CA GLY A 24 -7.25 -7.82 -12.67
C GLY A 24 -7.05 -6.93 -13.89
N PHE A 25 -7.80 -5.83 -14.01
CA PHE A 25 -7.63 -4.85 -15.07
C PHE A 25 -6.23 -4.24 -15.03
N VAL A 26 -5.78 -3.73 -13.88
CA VAL A 26 -4.46 -3.08 -13.71
C VAL A 26 -3.32 -4.04 -14.04
N PHE A 27 -3.36 -5.28 -13.54
CA PHE A 27 -2.31 -6.25 -13.85
C PHE A 27 -2.33 -6.71 -15.30
N PHE A 28 -3.51 -6.87 -15.90
CA PHE A 28 -3.66 -7.22 -17.31
C PHE A 28 -3.11 -6.12 -18.23
N THR A 29 -3.44 -4.85 -17.96
CA THR A 29 -2.90 -3.73 -18.73
C THR A 29 -1.40 -3.54 -18.48
N SER A 30 -0.92 -3.80 -17.25
CA SER A 30 0.52 -3.72 -16.92
C SER A 30 1.37 -4.79 -17.60
N HIS A 31 0.82 -5.99 -17.86
CA HIS A 31 1.52 -7.06 -18.59
C HIS A 31 1.26 -7.02 -20.09
N SER A 32 0.47 -6.04 -20.58
CA SER A 32 0.14 -5.94 -21.99
C SER A 32 1.33 -5.44 -22.81
N GLU A 33 1.59 -6.09 -23.95
CA GLU A 33 2.65 -5.70 -24.89
C GLU A 33 2.30 -4.48 -25.76
N LYS A 34 1.11 -3.89 -25.60
CA LYS A 34 0.70 -2.71 -26.37
C LYS A 34 1.52 -1.48 -25.96
N SER A 35 2.07 -0.78 -26.96
CA SER A 35 2.92 0.40 -26.75
C SER A 35 2.27 1.51 -25.89
N GLY A 36 0.94 1.69 -25.95
CA GLY A 36 0.23 2.67 -25.13
C GLY A 36 0.27 2.35 -23.63
N TRP A 37 0.02 1.09 -23.26
CA TRP A 37 0.04 0.67 -21.86
C TRP A 37 1.47 0.64 -21.30
N GLN A 38 2.44 0.16 -22.08
CA GLN A 38 3.85 0.18 -21.67
C GLN A 38 4.34 1.59 -21.35
N LYS A 39 4.01 2.59 -22.19
CA LYS A 39 4.36 3.99 -21.93
C LYS A 39 3.71 4.51 -20.66
N PHE A 40 2.43 4.21 -20.44
CA PHE A 40 1.73 4.63 -19.22
C PHE A 40 2.35 4.02 -17.96
N TYR A 41 2.61 2.71 -17.95
CA TYR A 41 3.21 2.00 -16.81
C TYR A 41 4.70 2.31 -16.59
N THR A 42 5.37 2.96 -17.55
CA THR A 42 6.71 3.51 -17.38
C THR A 42 6.70 4.71 -16.43
N TYR A 43 5.65 5.53 -16.46
CA TYR A 43 5.52 6.70 -15.58
C TYR A 43 4.73 6.38 -14.30
N VAL A 44 3.72 5.52 -14.40
CA VAL A 44 2.81 5.20 -13.29
C VAL A 44 2.93 3.71 -12.95
N PRO A 45 3.61 3.36 -11.83
CA PRO A 45 3.75 1.97 -11.42
C PRO A 45 2.39 1.30 -11.17
N ALA A 46 2.26 0.03 -11.54
CA ALA A 46 1.03 -0.72 -11.33
C ALA A 46 0.59 -0.75 -9.86
N LEU A 47 1.54 -0.88 -8.92
CA LEU A 47 1.27 -0.87 -7.49
C LEU A 47 0.62 0.44 -7.02
N LEU A 48 1.01 1.58 -7.62
CA LEU A 48 0.40 2.87 -7.29
C LEU A 48 -1.08 2.87 -7.69
N LEU A 49 -1.42 2.35 -8.87
CA LEU A 49 -2.80 2.26 -9.34
C LEU A 49 -3.63 1.26 -8.53
N CYS A 50 -3.03 0.13 -8.14
CA CYS A 50 -3.67 -0.85 -7.26
C CYS A 50 -4.07 -0.26 -5.91
N TYR A 51 -3.39 0.79 -5.44
CA TYR A 51 -3.77 1.53 -4.25
C TYR A 51 -4.73 2.69 -4.58
N PHE A 52 -4.37 3.50 -5.57
CA PHE A 52 -5.06 4.74 -5.89
C PHE A 52 -6.50 4.53 -6.39
N ILE A 53 -6.74 3.57 -7.30
CA ILE A 53 -8.08 3.37 -7.88
C ILE A 53 -9.07 2.92 -6.79
N PRO A 54 -8.78 1.89 -5.96
CA PRO A 54 -9.64 1.54 -4.82
C PRO A 54 -9.86 2.70 -3.84
N SER A 55 -8.81 3.47 -3.53
CA SER A 55 -8.93 4.63 -2.64
C SER A 55 -9.86 5.71 -3.19
N VAL A 56 -9.80 6.02 -4.50
CA VAL A 56 -10.72 6.97 -5.13
C VAL A 56 -12.17 6.48 -5.03
N PHE A 57 -12.42 5.20 -5.27
CA PHE A 57 -13.76 4.61 -5.14
C PHE A 57 -14.28 4.66 -3.70
N ASN A 58 -13.38 4.50 -2.72
CA ASN A 58 -13.71 4.66 -1.32
C ASN A 58 -14.03 6.13 -0.97
N SER A 59 -13.22 7.08 -1.43
CA SER A 59 -13.48 8.52 -1.21
C SER A 59 -14.74 9.02 -1.91
N LEU A 60 -15.14 8.40 -3.03
CA LEU A 60 -16.40 8.70 -3.74
C LEU A 60 -17.63 8.02 -3.09
N GLY A 61 -17.47 7.26 -2.00
CA GLY A 61 -18.57 6.58 -1.32
C GLY A 61 -19.12 5.35 -2.06
N VAL A 62 -18.43 4.86 -3.09
CA VAL A 62 -18.83 3.66 -3.84
C VAL A 62 -18.55 2.39 -3.02
N ILE A 63 -17.46 2.42 -2.24
CA ILE A 63 -17.01 1.33 -1.38
C ILE A 63 -16.80 1.88 0.03
N ASP A 64 -17.29 1.20 1.06
CA ASP A 64 -16.93 1.50 2.45
C ASP A 64 -15.90 0.47 2.94
N GLY A 65 -14.63 0.88 3.02
CA GLY A 65 -13.55 0.02 3.51
C GLY A 65 -13.53 -0.17 5.03
N GLU A 66 -14.21 0.69 5.79
CA GLU A 66 -14.19 0.70 7.26
C GLU A 66 -15.34 -0.17 7.83
N GLN A 67 -16.53 -0.11 7.21
CA GLN A 67 -17.66 -0.95 7.62
C GLN A 67 -17.66 -2.34 6.95
N SER A 68 -16.93 -2.52 5.86
CA SER A 68 -16.89 -3.80 5.15
C SER A 68 -16.05 -4.85 5.90
N ASN A 69 -16.53 -6.11 5.93
CA ASN A 69 -15.75 -7.23 6.46
C ASN A 69 -14.56 -7.61 5.56
N LEU A 70 -14.36 -6.94 4.42
CA LEU A 70 -13.32 -7.28 3.48
C LEU A 70 -11.91 -7.04 4.00
N TYR A 71 -11.69 -5.98 4.80
CA TYR A 71 -10.39 -5.78 5.43
C TYR A 71 -10.06 -6.94 6.37
N PHE A 72 -11.04 -7.40 7.14
CA PHE A 72 -10.90 -8.59 7.99
C PHE A 72 -10.57 -9.83 7.17
N VAL A 73 -11.30 -10.08 6.07
CA VAL A 73 -11.08 -11.26 5.24
C VAL A 73 -9.69 -11.21 4.58
N ALA A 74 -9.33 -10.07 4.01
CA ALA A 74 -8.04 -9.87 3.35
C ALA A 74 -6.88 -10.01 4.33
N SER A 75 -6.94 -9.35 5.49
CA SER A 75 -5.84 -9.35 6.47
C SER A 75 -5.71 -10.66 7.23
N ARG A 76 -6.80 -11.39 7.50
CA ARG A 76 -6.76 -12.59 8.36
C ARG A 76 -6.75 -13.91 7.60
N TYR A 77 -7.25 -13.95 6.36
CA TYR A 77 -7.21 -15.17 5.55
C TYR A 77 -6.31 -15.03 4.35
N LEU A 78 -6.46 -13.97 3.53
CA LEU A 78 -5.71 -13.86 2.29
C LEU A 78 -4.23 -13.54 2.50
N LEU A 79 -3.92 -12.57 3.37
CA LEU A 79 -2.54 -12.14 3.63
C LEU A 79 -1.71 -13.27 4.24
N PRO A 80 -2.14 -13.99 5.30
CA PRO A 80 -1.36 -15.10 5.84
C PRO A 80 -1.16 -16.22 4.83
N THR A 81 -2.19 -16.60 4.07
CA THR A 81 -2.07 -17.61 3.02
C THR A 81 -1.08 -17.17 1.93
N SER A 82 -1.14 -15.90 1.50
CA SER A 82 -0.20 -15.35 0.53
C SER A 82 1.24 -15.37 1.03
N LEU A 83 1.49 -15.07 2.31
CA LEU A 83 2.83 -15.13 2.89
C LEU A 83 3.36 -16.57 2.95
N VAL A 84 2.52 -17.54 3.30
CA VAL A 84 2.90 -18.96 3.28
C VAL A 84 3.22 -19.41 1.86
N LEU A 85 2.35 -19.11 0.88
CA LEU A 85 2.58 -19.45 -0.53
C LEU A 85 3.85 -18.78 -1.08
N LEU A 86 4.07 -17.52 -0.74
CA LEU A 86 5.29 -16.79 -1.09
C LEU A 86 6.52 -17.46 -0.47
N THR A 87 6.46 -17.82 0.82
CA THR A 87 7.56 -18.49 1.52
C THR A 87 7.89 -19.85 0.88
N LEU A 88 6.87 -20.62 0.48
CA LEU A 88 7.06 -21.89 -0.23
C LEU A 88 7.60 -21.71 -1.66
N SER A 89 7.29 -20.58 -2.32
CA SER A 89 7.76 -20.26 -3.67
C SER A 89 9.19 -19.73 -3.70
N ILE A 90 9.76 -19.39 -2.54
CA ILE A 90 11.08 -18.79 -2.39
C ILE A 90 12.16 -19.87 -2.25
N ASP A 91 13.30 -19.68 -2.92
CA ASP A 91 14.50 -20.47 -2.70
C ASP A 91 15.25 -20.00 -1.42
N LEU A 92 15.05 -20.73 -0.32
CA LEU A 92 15.69 -20.44 0.96
C LEU A 92 17.22 -20.53 0.90
N LYS A 93 17.77 -21.38 0.02
CA LYS A 93 19.24 -21.54 -0.12
C LYS A 93 19.85 -20.31 -0.78
N GLU A 94 19.19 -19.77 -1.80
CA GLU A 94 19.66 -18.56 -2.47
C GLU A 94 19.53 -17.32 -1.57
N ILE A 95 18.41 -17.20 -0.83
CA ILE A 95 18.25 -16.15 0.19
C ILE A 95 19.38 -16.21 1.23
N TRP A 96 19.73 -17.41 1.71
CA TRP A 96 20.76 -17.56 2.73
C TRP A 96 22.13 -17.05 2.26
N LYS A 97 22.48 -17.23 0.99
CA LYS A 97 23.72 -16.69 0.40
C LYS A 97 23.73 -15.16 0.41
N LEU A 98 22.56 -14.53 0.25
CA LEU A 98 22.41 -13.07 0.19
C LEU A 98 22.29 -12.40 1.57
N ARG A 99 22.20 -13.17 2.66
CA ARG A 99 21.91 -12.67 4.02
C ARG A 99 22.82 -11.52 4.47
N HIS A 100 24.11 -11.54 4.13
CA HIS A 100 25.04 -10.49 4.55
C HIS A 100 24.80 -9.18 3.79
N LYS A 101 24.56 -9.25 2.47
CA LYS A 101 24.29 -8.07 1.65
C LYS A 101 22.92 -7.47 1.97
N ALA A 102 21.89 -8.32 2.03
CA ALA A 102 20.53 -7.92 2.37
C ALA A 102 20.44 -7.41 3.82
N GLY A 103 21.11 -8.08 4.76
CA GLY A 103 21.15 -7.67 6.17
C GLY A 103 21.80 -6.31 6.36
N LEU A 104 22.93 -6.03 5.69
CA LEU A 104 23.57 -4.73 5.75
C LEU A 104 22.69 -3.63 5.13
N MET A 105 22.05 -3.90 3.99
CA MET A 105 21.09 -2.98 3.36
C MET A 105 19.91 -2.66 4.29
N PHE A 106 19.39 -3.67 5.00
CA PHE A 106 18.32 -3.46 5.98
C PHE A 106 18.77 -2.64 7.17
N ILE A 107 19.91 -2.97 7.78
CA ILE A 107 20.41 -2.24 8.97
C ILE A 107 20.70 -0.78 8.63
N THR A 108 21.36 -0.52 7.51
CA THR A 108 21.63 0.85 7.06
C THR A 108 20.33 1.62 6.78
N GLY A 109 19.33 0.99 6.16
CA GLY A 109 17.99 1.56 6.00
C GLY A 109 17.30 1.86 7.33
N THR A 110 17.33 0.93 8.29
CA THR A 110 16.74 1.09 9.61
C THR A 110 17.38 2.24 10.38
N VAL A 111 18.71 2.30 10.43
CA VAL A 111 19.44 3.42 11.05
C VAL A 111 19.11 4.73 10.35
N GLY A 112 19.04 4.71 9.01
CA GLY A 112 18.61 5.85 8.21
C GLY A 112 17.22 6.36 8.57
N ILE A 113 16.24 5.47 8.80
CA ILE A 113 14.87 5.86 9.21
C ILE A 113 14.85 6.38 10.65
N ILE A 114 15.55 5.70 11.58
CA ILE A 114 15.62 6.08 13.00
C ILE A 114 16.19 7.49 13.17
N ILE A 115 17.20 7.85 12.36
CA ILE A 115 17.81 9.19 12.40
C ILE A 115 17.02 10.17 11.54
N GLY A 116 16.60 9.73 10.34
CA GLY A 116 15.96 10.56 9.33
C GLY A 116 14.58 11.05 9.72
N GLY A 117 13.78 10.24 10.42
CA GLY A 117 12.45 10.63 10.89
C GLY A 117 12.50 11.84 11.84
N PRO A 118 13.21 11.76 12.99
CA PRO A 118 13.40 12.88 13.89
C PRO A 118 14.07 14.09 13.23
N LEU A 119 15.09 13.86 12.40
CA LEU A 119 15.77 14.94 11.68
C LEU A 119 14.83 15.67 10.71
N ALA A 120 13.97 14.94 10.00
CA ALA A 120 12.96 15.53 9.13
C ALA A 120 11.97 16.38 9.92
N ILE A 121 11.50 15.90 11.07
CA ILE A 121 10.60 16.67 11.96
C ILE A 121 11.30 17.95 12.45
N LEU A 122 12.56 17.87 12.89
CA LEU A 122 13.33 19.03 13.36
C LEU A 122 13.55 20.07 12.25
N ILE A 123 13.84 19.64 11.03
CA ILE A 123 14.04 20.56 9.91
C ILE A 123 12.70 21.21 9.54
N VAL A 124 11.65 20.41 9.36
CA VAL A 124 10.32 20.92 8.96
C VAL A 124 9.72 21.83 10.03
N SER A 125 9.96 21.56 11.32
CA SER A 125 9.49 22.42 12.42
C SER A 125 10.08 23.83 12.38
N THR A 126 11.27 24.03 11.79
CA THR A 126 11.85 25.37 11.63
C THR A 126 11.17 26.21 10.55
N PHE A 127 10.60 25.58 9.51
CA PHE A 127 9.98 26.27 8.38
C PHE A 127 8.45 26.32 8.47
N ALA A 128 7.84 25.29 9.02
CA ALA A 128 6.39 25.14 9.11
C ALA A 128 6.02 24.34 10.38
N PRO A 129 6.13 24.94 11.58
CA PRO A 129 5.84 24.25 12.84
C PRO A 129 4.40 23.73 12.92
N ASP A 130 3.45 24.39 12.27
CA ASP A 130 2.03 24.00 12.29
C ASP A 130 1.74 22.68 11.55
N VAL A 131 2.59 22.26 10.60
CA VAL A 131 2.41 20.97 9.90
C VAL A 131 2.95 19.78 10.69
N VAL A 132 3.77 20.04 11.71
CA VAL A 132 4.37 19.02 12.60
C VAL A 132 3.88 19.13 14.07
N GLY A 133 3.06 20.14 14.39
CA GLY A 133 2.53 20.38 15.74
C GLY A 133 1.34 19.46 16.07
N GLY A 134 1.34 18.67 17.14
CA GLY A 134 2.08 18.84 18.41
C GLY A 134 2.99 17.67 18.83
N GLN A 135 4.12 17.45 18.14
CA GLN A 135 5.29 16.75 18.70
C GLN A 135 6.58 17.55 18.48
N GLY A 136 6.60 18.81 18.93
CA GLY A 136 7.86 19.54 19.11
C GLY A 136 8.59 19.07 20.39
N PRO A 137 9.88 19.38 20.58
CA PRO A 137 10.61 19.09 21.83
C PRO A 137 10.01 19.74 23.09
N GLU A 138 9.05 20.64 22.93
CA GLU A 138 8.35 21.40 23.97
C GLU A 138 6.90 20.89 24.20
N ALA A 139 6.55 19.68 23.73
CA ALA A 139 5.26 19.00 23.97
C ALA A 139 5.43 17.74 24.84
#